data_AF-A0A0C3F2N9-F1
#
_entry.id   AF-A0A0C3F2N9-F1
#
_cell.length_a   1.000
_cell.length_b   1.000
_cell.length_c   1.000
_cell.angle_alpha   90.00
_cell.angle_beta   90.00
_cell.angle_gamma   90.00
#
_symmetry.space_group_name_H-M   'P 1'
#
loop_
_entity.id
_entity.type
_entity.pdbx_description
1 polymer ?
#
loop_
_entity_poly.entity_id
_entity_poly.type
_entity_poly.pdbx_seq_one_letter_code
_entity_poly.pdbx_strand_id
1 'polypeptide(L)'
;MIKQLCGDQAMKHLTIVTNVWGEVSPEKGKQREKELSSNEKFFKNAIDKGAAFGRHNNTYKTAFAILRHVTKNQPIVLGIQDQMVNQGRSLNETAAAEELQREMKEQEKQQRAEMARYKTKAEESARRIEQERRMAIEREWQEATQRLMEQRQRELDEYYAEQSRMERMMEVREDAHRREMVSIRARMPQCTRTVSVSSDSSNSSCVIA
;
A
#
# COMPACT_ATOMS: atom_id res chain seq x y z
N MET A 1 -36.47 10.37 -15.30
CA MET A 1 -36.71 9.85 -16.67
C MET A 1 -38.18 9.69 -17.12
N ILE A 2 -39.01 8.78 -16.54
CA ILE A 2 -40.36 8.42 -17.09
C ILE A 2 -41.28 9.63 -17.30
N LYS A 3 -41.21 10.61 -16.39
CA LYS A 3 -41.89 11.91 -16.52
C LYS A 3 -41.62 12.61 -17.84
N GLN A 4 -40.37 12.65 -18.26
CA GLN A 4 -39.98 13.35 -19.49
C GLN A 4 -40.38 12.58 -20.74
N LEU A 5 -40.44 11.24 -20.68
CA LEU A 5 -40.87 10.40 -21.80
C LEU A 5 -42.36 10.55 -22.09
N CYS A 6 -43.19 10.37 -21.07
CA CYS A 6 -44.65 10.40 -21.22
C CYS A 6 -45.17 11.84 -21.31
N GLY A 7 -44.57 12.78 -20.58
CA GLY A 7 -45.16 14.08 -20.34
C GLY A 7 -46.27 14.02 -19.28
N ASP A 8 -46.58 15.17 -18.68
CA ASP A 8 -47.46 15.25 -17.51
C ASP A 8 -48.90 14.81 -17.80
N GLN A 9 -49.42 15.09 -18.98
CA GLN A 9 -50.81 14.75 -19.37
C GLN A 9 -51.00 13.26 -19.67
N ALA A 10 -49.95 12.57 -20.13
CA ALA A 10 -50.03 11.15 -20.49
C ALA A 10 -49.83 10.21 -19.30
N MET A 11 -49.44 10.72 -18.13
CA MET A 11 -49.20 9.91 -16.93
C MET A 11 -50.39 9.09 -16.48
N LYS A 12 -51.61 9.65 -16.60
CA LYS A 12 -52.85 8.94 -16.27
C LYS A 12 -53.13 7.72 -17.15
N HIS A 13 -52.46 7.60 -18.29
CA HIS A 13 -52.57 6.45 -19.20
C HIS A 13 -51.43 5.43 -19.02
N LEU A 14 -50.49 5.69 -18.10
CA LEU A 14 -49.41 4.76 -17.77
C LEU A 14 -49.93 3.68 -16.82
N THR A 15 -49.63 2.41 -17.11
CA THR A 15 -49.87 1.28 -16.21
C THR A 15 -48.54 0.64 -15.86
N ILE A 16 -48.17 0.68 -14.59
CA ILE A 16 -46.95 0.10 -14.05
C ILE A 16 -47.31 -1.26 -13.44
N VAL A 17 -46.63 -2.29 -13.92
CA VAL A 17 -46.91 -3.66 -13.53
C VAL A 17 -45.64 -4.29 -12.97
N THR A 18 -45.72 -4.76 -11.73
CA THR A 18 -44.66 -5.57 -11.11
C THR A 18 -44.86 -7.05 -11.45
N ASN A 19 -43.81 -7.73 -11.89
CA ASN A 19 -43.82 -9.15 -12.25
C ASN A 19 -42.82 -9.95 -11.38
N VAL A 20 -42.63 -11.23 -11.71
CA VAL A 20 -41.63 -12.11 -11.06
C VAL A 20 -41.84 -12.27 -9.54
N TRP A 21 -43.11 -12.31 -9.12
CA TRP A 21 -43.51 -12.49 -7.72
C TRP A 21 -43.22 -13.89 -7.15
N GLY A 22 -42.87 -14.86 -8.01
CA GLY A 22 -42.56 -16.25 -7.62
C GLY A 22 -41.10 -16.51 -7.25
N GLU A 23 -40.17 -15.60 -7.54
CA GLU A 23 -38.73 -15.79 -7.28
C GLU A 23 -38.25 -15.18 -5.95
N VAL A 24 -39.14 -14.51 -5.24
CA VAL A 24 -38.83 -13.80 -4.00
C VAL A 24 -39.81 -14.15 -2.91
N SER A 25 -39.37 -14.06 -1.64
CA SER A 25 -40.29 -14.22 -0.53
C SER A 25 -41.39 -13.15 -0.58
N PRO A 26 -42.64 -13.47 -0.19
CA PRO A 26 -43.75 -12.51 -0.20
C PRO A 26 -43.46 -11.23 0.57
N GLU A 27 -42.71 -11.32 1.67
CA GLU A 27 -42.32 -10.19 2.52
C GLU A 27 -41.37 -9.24 1.77
N LYS A 28 -40.33 -9.80 1.14
CA LYS A 28 -39.36 -9.03 0.36
C LYS A 28 -40.01 -8.42 -0.89
N GLY A 29 -40.93 -9.14 -1.53
CA GLY A 29 -41.73 -8.64 -2.64
C GLY A 29 -42.58 -7.43 -2.23
N LYS A 30 -43.33 -7.53 -1.13
CA LYS A 30 -44.13 -6.42 -0.58
C LYS A 30 -43.25 -5.22 -0.21
N GLN A 31 -42.08 -5.45 0.39
CA GLN A 31 -41.16 -4.38 0.73
C GLN A 31 -40.68 -3.62 -0.51
N ARG A 32 -40.25 -4.35 -1.55
CA ARG A 32 -39.82 -3.76 -2.83
C ARG A 32 -40.95 -3.02 -3.54
N GLU A 33 -42.14 -3.60 -3.55
CA GLU A 33 -43.31 -2.93 -4.14
C GLU A 33 -43.65 -1.64 -3.41
N LYS A 34 -43.58 -1.64 -2.08
CA LYS A 34 -43.74 -0.42 -1.28
C LYS A 34 -42.68 0.60 -1.65
N GLU A 35 -41.41 0.21 -1.73
CA GLU A 35 -40.32 1.09 -2.15
C GLU A 35 -40.55 1.68 -3.55
N LEU A 36 -40.94 0.85 -4.52
CA LEU A 36 -41.21 1.26 -5.90
C LEU A 36 -42.36 2.26 -5.99
N SER A 37 -43.41 2.09 -5.17
CA SER A 37 -44.59 2.96 -5.17
C SER A 37 -44.43 4.21 -4.31
N SER A 38 -43.60 4.19 -3.27
CA SER A 38 -43.46 5.32 -2.32
C SER A 38 -42.24 6.22 -2.58
N ASN A 39 -41.26 5.77 -3.35
CA ASN A 39 -40.05 6.55 -3.60
C ASN A 39 -40.23 7.48 -4.83
N GLU A 40 -39.94 8.77 -4.64
CA GLU A 40 -39.99 9.78 -5.70
C GLU A 40 -39.02 9.49 -6.86
N LYS A 41 -37.93 8.77 -6.59
CA LYS A 41 -36.96 8.33 -7.61
C LYS A 41 -37.50 7.21 -8.50
N PHE A 42 -38.53 6.50 -8.07
CA PHE A 42 -39.15 5.40 -8.82
C PHE A 42 -40.49 5.85 -9.41
N PHE A 43 -41.61 5.26 -8.95
CA PHE A 43 -42.90 5.42 -9.59
C PHE A 43 -43.88 6.31 -8.83
N LYS A 44 -43.53 6.78 -7.63
CA LYS A 44 -44.41 7.65 -6.83
C LYS A 44 -44.92 8.83 -7.65
N ASN A 45 -44.03 9.52 -8.36
CA ASN A 45 -44.39 10.67 -9.19
C ASN A 45 -45.38 10.33 -10.33
N ALA A 46 -45.32 9.11 -10.86
CA ALA A 46 -46.28 8.66 -11.88
C ALA A 46 -47.62 8.28 -11.24
N ILE A 47 -47.58 7.56 -10.11
CA ILE A 47 -48.77 7.12 -9.37
C ILE A 47 -49.56 8.34 -8.85
N ASP A 48 -48.88 9.33 -8.29
CA ASP A 48 -49.51 10.58 -7.80
C ASP A 48 -50.19 11.36 -8.95
N LYS A 49 -49.77 11.13 -10.20
CA LYS A 49 -50.37 11.72 -11.41
C LYS A 49 -51.42 10.83 -12.10
N GLY A 50 -51.85 9.77 -11.42
CA GLY A 50 -52.91 8.88 -11.88
C GLY A 50 -52.46 7.67 -12.69
N ALA A 51 -51.16 7.35 -12.72
CA ALA A 51 -50.71 6.09 -13.28
C ALA A 51 -51.27 4.91 -12.47
N ALA A 52 -51.74 3.88 -13.15
CA ALA A 52 -52.19 2.66 -12.50
C ALA A 52 -50.97 1.85 -12.05
N PHE A 53 -51.05 1.23 -10.88
CA PHE A 53 -50.00 0.36 -10.34
C PHE A 53 -50.60 -0.99 -9.96
N GLY A 54 -50.00 -2.08 -10.42
CA GLY A 54 -50.55 -3.42 -10.21
C GLY A 54 -49.51 -4.53 -10.23
N ARG A 55 -49.96 -5.74 -9.88
CA ARG A 55 -49.14 -6.95 -9.88
C ARG A 55 -49.56 -7.89 -11.00
N HIS A 56 -48.57 -8.49 -11.65
CA HIS A 56 -48.76 -9.62 -12.56
C HIS A 56 -48.12 -10.88 -11.98
N ASN A 57 -48.95 -11.84 -11.59
CA ASN A 57 -48.52 -13.07 -10.95
C ASN A 57 -48.27 -14.20 -11.98
N ASN A 58 -47.85 -13.86 -13.20
CA ASN A 58 -47.63 -14.82 -14.29
C ASN A 58 -48.85 -15.72 -14.60
N THR A 59 -50.07 -15.19 -14.43
CA THR A 59 -51.32 -15.91 -14.69
C THR A 59 -52.13 -15.23 -15.79
N TYR A 60 -52.85 -16.03 -16.58
CA TYR A 60 -53.76 -15.53 -17.61
C TYR A 60 -54.75 -14.49 -17.07
N LYS A 61 -55.34 -14.76 -15.90
CA LYS A 61 -56.29 -13.86 -15.23
C LYS A 61 -55.71 -12.48 -14.97
N THR A 62 -54.48 -12.40 -14.46
CA THR A 62 -53.85 -11.10 -14.15
C THR A 62 -53.41 -10.37 -15.42
N ALA A 63 -52.87 -11.09 -16.42
CA ALA A 63 -52.53 -10.51 -17.73
C ALA A 63 -53.78 -9.92 -18.42
N PHE A 64 -54.88 -10.67 -18.48
CA PHE A 64 -56.12 -10.22 -19.12
C PHE A 64 -56.74 -9.02 -18.39
N ALA A 65 -56.66 -8.98 -17.06
CA ALA A 65 -57.11 -7.83 -16.28
C ALA A 65 -56.32 -6.56 -16.60
N ILE A 66 -54.99 -6.67 -16.75
CA ILE A 66 -54.11 -5.56 -17.14
C ILE A 66 -54.46 -5.09 -18.56
N LEU A 67 -54.56 -6.00 -19.52
CA LEU A 67 -54.91 -5.65 -20.90
C LEU A 67 -56.26 -4.93 -20.97
N ARG A 68 -57.29 -5.46 -20.30
CA ARG A 68 -58.62 -4.84 -20.25
C ARG A 68 -58.61 -3.44 -19.60
N HIS A 69 -57.65 -3.18 -18.71
CA HIS A 69 -57.46 -1.84 -18.15
C HIS A 69 -56.82 -0.91 -19.19
N VAL A 70 -55.72 -1.33 -19.82
CA VAL A 70 -54.99 -0.53 -20.82
C VAL A 70 -55.83 -0.21 -22.06
N THR A 71 -56.67 -1.14 -22.54
CA THR A 71 -57.53 -0.91 -23.72
C THR A 71 -58.59 0.18 -23.53
N LYS A 72 -58.84 0.62 -22.29
CA LYS A 72 -59.76 1.74 -22.02
C LYS A 72 -59.11 3.11 -22.21
N ASN A 73 -57.79 3.16 -22.34
CA ASN A 73 -57.05 4.41 -22.47
C ASN A 73 -57.31 5.03 -23.85
N GLN A 74 -57.60 6.33 -23.85
CA GLN A 74 -57.71 7.11 -25.08
C GLN A 74 -56.29 7.41 -25.61
N PRO A 75 -56.08 7.42 -26.93
CA PRO A 75 -54.80 7.84 -27.51
C PRO A 75 -54.42 9.25 -27.06
N ILE A 76 -53.18 9.42 -26.61
CA ILE A 76 -52.61 10.72 -26.26
C ILE A 76 -51.20 10.83 -26.84
N VAL A 77 -50.81 12.02 -27.27
CA VAL A 77 -49.45 12.29 -27.72
C VAL A 77 -48.52 12.26 -26.52
N LEU A 78 -47.47 11.44 -26.58
CA LEU A 78 -46.45 11.38 -25.54
C LEU A 78 -45.50 12.58 -25.66
N GLY A 79 -44.95 13.04 -24.53
CA GLY A 79 -44.01 14.16 -24.50
C GLY A 79 -42.83 14.00 -25.46
N ILE A 80 -42.27 12.78 -25.55
CA ILE A 80 -41.20 12.48 -26.52
C ILE A 80 -41.67 12.56 -27.99
N GLN A 81 -42.89 12.12 -28.28
CA GLN A 81 -43.45 12.17 -29.64
C GLN A 81 -43.72 13.60 -30.07
N ASP A 82 -44.24 14.43 -29.16
CA ASP A 82 -44.44 15.87 -29.41
C ASP A 82 -43.10 16.57 -29.70
N GLN A 83 -42.08 16.31 -28.88
CA GLN A 83 -40.74 16.87 -29.06
C GLN A 83 -40.10 16.47 -30.39
N MET A 84 -40.19 15.19 -30.76
CA MET A 84 -39.53 14.70 -31.97
C MET A 84 -40.29 15.08 -33.25
N VAL A 85 -41.61 14.93 -33.25
CA VAL A 85 -42.43 15.08 -34.46
C VAL A 85 -42.91 16.51 -34.63
N ASN A 86 -43.50 17.10 -33.59
CA ASN A 86 -44.12 18.43 -33.69
C ASN A 86 -43.11 19.56 -33.50
N GLN A 87 -42.12 19.37 -32.62
CA GLN A 87 -41.08 20.37 -32.34
C GLN A 87 -39.79 20.14 -33.15
N GLY A 88 -39.70 19.07 -33.94
CA GLY A 88 -38.57 18.78 -34.83
C GLY A 88 -37.23 18.49 -34.11
N ARG A 89 -37.26 18.09 -32.84
CA ARG A 89 -36.04 17.76 -32.08
C ARG A 89 -35.50 16.39 -32.45
N SER A 90 -34.17 16.25 -32.46
CA SER A 90 -33.57 14.93 -32.51
C SER A 90 -33.78 14.17 -31.19
N LEU A 91 -33.67 12.84 -31.20
CA LEU A 91 -33.83 12.01 -29.99
C LEU A 91 -32.93 12.46 -28.84
N ASN A 92 -31.70 12.90 -29.15
CA ASN A 92 -30.70 13.33 -28.17
C ASN A 92 -31.02 14.70 -27.55
N GLU A 93 -31.87 15.50 -28.18
CA GLU A 93 -32.31 16.84 -27.71
C GLU A 93 -33.67 16.78 -26.99
N THR A 94 -34.19 15.56 -26.77
CA THR A 94 -35.42 15.37 -26.00
C THR A 94 -35.15 15.58 -24.52
N ALA A 95 -36.14 16.09 -23.80
CA ALA A 95 -36.02 16.31 -22.35
C ALA A 95 -35.71 15.00 -21.59
N ALA A 96 -36.13 13.85 -22.13
CA ALA A 96 -35.81 12.54 -21.56
C ALA A 96 -34.33 12.17 -21.75
N ALA A 97 -33.76 12.46 -22.93
CA ALA A 97 -32.35 12.23 -23.20
C ALA A 97 -31.45 13.17 -22.38
N GLU A 98 -31.81 14.45 -22.27
CA GLU A 98 -31.09 15.42 -21.43
C GLU A 98 -31.07 15.02 -19.96
N GLU A 99 -32.21 14.58 -19.43
CA GLU A 99 -32.34 14.06 -18.06
C GLU A 99 -31.42 12.87 -17.83
N LEU A 100 -31.47 11.89 -18.75
CA LEU A 100 -30.64 10.70 -18.67
C LEU A 100 -29.14 11.05 -18.77
N GLN A 101 -28.77 11.94 -19.68
CA GLN A 101 -27.38 12.38 -19.82
C GLN A 101 -26.89 13.09 -18.55
N ARG A 102 -27.75 13.87 -17.88
CA ARG A 102 -27.42 14.50 -16.61
C ARG A 102 -27.19 13.46 -15.51
N GLU A 103 -28.09 12.47 -15.38
CA GLU A 103 -27.95 11.37 -14.43
C GLU A 103 -26.64 10.58 -14.69
N MET A 104 -26.33 10.26 -15.96
CA MET A 104 -25.09 9.58 -16.33
C MET A 104 -23.84 10.40 -15.99
N LYS A 105 -23.83 11.71 -16.30
CA LYS A 105 -22.69 12.59 -15.96
C LYS A 105 -22.44 12.67 -14.45
N GLU A 106 -23.51 12.73 -13.66
CA GLU A 106 -23.39 12.75 -12.20
C GLU A 106 -22.86 11.41 -11.66
N GLN A 107 -23.33 10.29 -12.20
CA GLN A 107 -22.79 8.97 -11.86
C GLN A 107 -21.31 8.83 -12.26
N GLU A 108 -20.93 9.26 -13.46
CA GLU A 108 -19.53 9.27 -13.89
C GLU A 108 -18.66 10.12 -12.96
N LYS A 109 -19.15 11.28 -12.54
CA LYS A 109 -18.43 12.15 -11.59
C LYS A 109 -18.23 11.46 -10.25
N GLN A 110 -19.26 10.81 -9.72
CA GLN A 110 -19.19 10.06 -8.46
C GLN A 110 -18.21 8.89 -8.57
N GLN A 111 -18.30 8.11 -9.65
CA GLN A 111 -17.38 7.00 -9.93
C GLN A 111 -15.93 7.48 -10.07
N ARG A 112 -15.69 8.59 -10.79
CA ARG A 112 -14.35 9.19 -10.91
C ARG A 112 -13.80 9.65 -9.56
N ALA A 113 -14.64 10.27 -8.72
CA ALA A 113 -14.25 10.67 -7.38
C ALA A 113 -13.91 9.47 -6.48
N GLU A 114 -14.68 8.39 -6.58
CA GLU A 114 -14.42 7.16 -5.84
C GLU A 114 -13.12 6.49 -6.29
N MET A 115 -12.90 6.39 -7.60
CA MET A 115 -11.65 5.88 -8.18
C MET A 115 -10.45 6.70 -7.75
N ALA A 116 -10.56 8.03 -7.69
CA ALA A 116 -9.49 8.88 -7.20
C ALA A 116 -9.18 8.60 -5.72
N ARG A 117 -10.21 8.41 -4.88
CA ARG A 117 -10.03 8.05 -3.46
C ARG A 117 -9.37 6.69 -3.27
N TYR A 118 -9.69 5.70 -4.10
CA TYR A 118 -9.01 4.40 -4.03
C TYR A 118 -7.55 4.50 -4.46
N LYS A 119 -7.26 5.28 -5.52
CA LYS A 119 -5.88 5.51 -5.97
C LYS A 119 -5.03 6.17 -4.89
N THR A 120 -5.54 7.23 -4.23
CA THR A 120 -4.78 7.89 -3.16
C THR A 120 -4.52 6.96 -1.98
N LYS A 121 -5.52 6.18 -1.55
CA LYS A 121 -5.33 5.17 -0.49
C LYS A 121 -4.31 4.09 -0.87
N ALA A 122 -4.34 3.63 -2.13
CA ALA A 122 -3.37 2.67 -2.62
C ALA A 122 -1.95 3.25 -2.62
N GLU A 123 -1.78 4.48 -3.10
CA GLU A 123 -0.49 5.18 -3.09
C GLU A 123 0.03 5.41 -1.66
N GLU A 124 -0.83 5.82 -0.72
CA GLU A 124 -0.46 5.97 0.69
C GLU A 124 -0.02 4.64 1.31
N SER A 125 -0.74 3.55 1.02
CA SER A 125 -0.38 2.22 1.50
C SER A 125 0.96 1.75 0.93
N ALA A 126 1.19 1.98 -0.37
CA ALA A 126 2.45 1.64 -1.03
C ALA A 126 3.62 2.43 -0.43
N ARG A 127 3.42 3.73 -0.14
CA ARG A 127 4.43 4.57 0.52
C ARG A 127 4.77 4.07 1.92
N ARG A 128 3.77 3.65 2.70
CA ARG A 128 4.01 3.07 4.04
C ARG A 128 4.82 1.79 3.96
N ILE A 129 4.44 0.88 3.07
CA ILE A 129 5.15 -0.39 2.88
C ILE A 129 6.61 -0.14 2.44
N GLU A 130 6.83 0.79 1.52
CA GLU A 130 8.18 1.14 1.07
C GLU A 130 9.03 1.77 2.20
N GLN A 131 8.43 2.62 3.03
CA GLN A 131 9.11 3.18 4.20
C GLN A 131 9.46 2.11 5.24
N GLU A 132 8.53 1.21 5.54
CA GLU A 132 8.77 0.08 6.45
C GLU A 132 9.88 -0.82 5.93
N ARG A 133 9.86 -1.13 4.62
CA ARG A 133 10.91 -1.91 3.97
C ARG A 133 12.27 -1.24 4.04
N ARG A 134 12.34 0.07 3.77
CA ARG A 134 13.60 0.84 3.90
C ARG A 134 14.13 0.81 5.32
N MET A 135 13.27 1.03 6.31
CA MET A 135 13.67 0.97 7.72
C MET A 135 14.14 -0.43 8.13
N ALA A 136 13.53 -1.50 7.60
CA ALA A 136 13.98 -2.86 7.87
C ALA A 136 15.37 -3.12 7.30
N ILE A 137 15.63 -2.72 6.04
CA ILE A 137 16.95 -2.85 5.42
C ILE A 137 18.01 -2.05 6.18
N GLU A 138 17.69 -0.83 6.61
CA GLU A 138 18.61 0.02 7.40
C GLU A 138 18.99 -0.66 8.72
N ARG A 139 18.01 -1.25 9.43
CA ARG A 139 18.27 -1.99 10.68
C ARG A 139 19.15 -3.22 10.45
N GLU A 140 18.84 -4.01 9.43
CA GLU A 140 19.65 -5.18 9.07
C GLU A 140 21.09 -4.77 8.74
N TRP A 141 21.27 -3.67 8.01
CA TRP A 141 22.59 -3.12 7.70
C TRP A 141 23.34 -2.66 8.94
N GLN A 142 22.68 -1.96 9.87
CA GLN A 142 23.27 -1.51 11.13
C GLN A 142 23.70 -2.70 11.99
N GLU A 143 22.85 -3.71 12.14
CA GLU A 143 23.17 -4.93 12.88
C GLU A 143 24.34 -5.69 12.24
N ALA A 144 24.35 -5.85 10.91
CA ALA A 144 25.44 -6.53 10.21
C ALA A 144 26.76 -5.78 10.38
N THR A 145 26.73 -4.45 10.27
CA THR A 145 27.91 -3.60 10.47
C THR A 145 28.43 -3.70 11.89
N GLN A 146 27.54 -3.66 12.89
CA GLN A 146 27.93 -3.80 14.29
C GLN A 146 28.53 -5.17 14.59
N ARG A 147 27.95 -6.26 14.06
CA ARG A 147 28.52 -7.61 14.19
C ARG A 147 29.91 -7.70 13.57
N LEU A 148 30.12 -7.09 12.40
CA LEU A 148 31.44 -7.07 11.75
C LEU A 148 32.47 -6.28 12.57
N MET A 149 32.06 -5.14 13.15
CA MET A 149 32.89 -4.38 14.07
C MET A 149 33.25 -5.23 15.29
N GLU A 150 32.27 -5.80 15.99
CA GLU A 150 32.54 -6.65 17.16
C GLU A 150 33.49 -7.82 16.84
N GLN A 151 33.36 -8.46 15.68
CA GLN A 151 34.30 -9.50 15.23
C GLN A 151 35.71 -8.95 15.06
N ARG A 152 35.86 -7.85 14.30
CA ARG A 152 37.14 -7.17 14.11
C ARG A 152 37.79 -6.77 15.43
N GLN A 153 36.98 -6.42 16.43
CA GLN A 153 37.46 -5.90 17.71
C GLN A 153 38.00 -7.05 18.54
N ARG A 154 37.29 -8.18 18.56
CA ARG A 154 37.78 -9.43 19.16
C ARG A 154 39.07 -9.91 18.51
N GLU A 155 39.15 -9.89 17.18
CA GLU A 155 40.38 -10.25 16.46
C GLU A 155 41.58 -9.39 16.88
N LEU A 156 41.37 -8.07 17.01
CA LEU A 156 42.41 -7.15 17.49
C LEU A 156 42.79 -7.43 18.94
N ASP A 157 41.81 -7.62 19.82
CA ASP A 157 42.06 -7.91 21.24
C ASP A 157 42.81 -9.23 21.43
N GLU A 158 42.47 -10.27 20.67
CA GLU A 158 43.17 -11.56 20.63
C GLU A 158 44.61 -11.38 20.16
N TYR A 159 44.83 -10.61 19.08
CA TYR A 159 46.16 -10.29 18.59
C TYR A 159 47.01 -9.57 19.64
N TYR A 160 46.49 -8.52 20.30
CA TYR A 160 47.22 -7.82 21.35
C TYR A 160 47.50 -8.71 22.57
N ALA A 161 46.55 -9.58 22.95
CA ALA A 161 46.73 -10.53 24.03
C ALA A 161 47.83 -11.56 23.69
N GLU A 162 47.89 -12.03 22.44
CA GLU A 162 48.94 -12.94 21.96
C GLU A 162 50.31 -12.26 21.95
N GLN A 163 50.41 -11.03 21.44
CA GLN A 163 51.63 -10.21 21.51
C GLN A 163 52.12 -10.08 22.96
N SER A 164 51.23 -9.71 23.88
CA SER A 164 51.56 -9.55 25.31
C SER A 164 51.95 -10.88 25.99
N ARG A 165 51.44 -12.02 25.52
CA ARG A 165 51.84 -13.35 26.02
C ARG A 165 53.24 -13.72 25.51
N MET A 166 53.52 -13.44 24.23
CA MET A 166 54.81 -13.68 23.62
C MET A 166 55.90 -12.82 24.28
N GLU A 167 55.65 -11.53 24.49
CA GLU A 167 56.57 -10.63 25.18
C GLU A 167 56.92 -11.12 26.58
N ARG A 168 55.91 -11.49 27.38
CA ARG A 168 56.14 -12.08 28.72
C ARG A 168 56.94 -13.38 28.67
N MET A 169 56.70 -14.22 27.67
CA MET A 169 57.45 -15.47 27.50
C MET A 169 58.92 -15.20 27.16
N MET A 170 59.17 -14.22 26.28
CA MET A 170 60.51 -13.77 25.94
C MET A 170 61.24 -13.20 27.15
N GLU A 171 60.58 -12.34 27.93
CA GLU A 171 61.15 -11.77 29.17
C GLU A 171 61.53 -12.86 30.18
N VAL A 172 60.65 -13.82 30.45
CA VAL A 172 60.95 -14.97 31.34
C VAL A 172 62.14 -15.79 30.82
N ARG A 173 62.23 -15.99 29.50
CA ARG A 173 63.30 -16.74 28.86
C ARG A 173 64.64 -15.99 28.88
N GLU A 174 64.61 -14.67 28.67
CA GLU A 174 65.77 -13.80 28.82
C GLU A 174 66.28 -13.77 30.26
N ASP A 175 65.39 -13.70 31.24
CA ASP A 175 65.72 -13.76 32.66
C ASP A 175 66.32 -15.11 33.05
N ALA A 176 65.75 -16.22 32.56
CA ALA A 176 66.31 -17.55 32.76
C ALA A 176 67.73 -17.65 32.17
N HIS A 177 67.91 -17.17 30.94
CA HIS A 177 69.21 -17.13 30.29
C HIS A 177 70.22 -16.24 31.04
N ARG A 178 69.78 -15.08 31.54
CA ARG A 178 70.60 -14.18 32.35
C ARG A 178 71.05 -14.85 33.65
N ARG A 179 70.15 -15.54 34.36
CA ARG A 179 70.45 -16.29 35.59
C ARG A 179 71.44 -17.42 35.32
N GLU A 180 71.24 -18.14 34.23
CA GLU A 180 72.13 -19.21 33.79
C GLU A 180 73.53 -18.67 33.48
N MET A 181 73.64 -17.58 32.73
CA MET A 181 74.90 -16.91 32.41
C MET A 181 75.63 -16.39 33.64
N VAL A 182 74.91 -15.84 34.62
CA VAL A 182 75.50 -15.44 35.92
C VAL A 182 76.02 -16.67 36.67
N SER A 183 75.30 -17.79 36.66
CA SER A 183 75.75 -19.04 37.29
C SER A 183 77.00 -19.62 36.61
N ILE A 184 77.09 -19.55 35.27
CA ILE A 184 78.25 -19.97 34.49
C ILE A 184 79.45 -19.06 34.81
N ARG A 185 79.23 -17.74 34.86
CA ARG A 185 80.26 -16.75 35.23
C ARG A 185 80.77 -16.94 36.66
N ALA A 186 79.90 -17.32 37.60
CA ALA A 186 80.28 -17.61 38.98
C ALA A 186 81.07 -18.93 39.14
N ARG A 187 80.89 -19.88 38.21
CA ARG A 187 81.65 -21.15 38.15
C ARG A 187 83.00 -21.03 37.40
N MET A 188 83.31 -19.89 36.78
CA MET A 188 84.65 -19.65 36.22
C MET A 188 85.62 -19.18 37.32
N PRO A 189 86.77 -19.85 37.54
CA PRO A 189 87.78 -19.37 38.48
C PRO A 189 88.42 -18.07 37.98
N GLN A 190 88.49 -17.04 38.84
CA GLN A 190 89.13 -15.77 38.50
C GLN A 190 90.66 -15.91 38.51
N CYS A 191 91.28 -15.81 37.33
CA CYS A 191 92.72 -15.69 37.19
C CYS A 191 93.08 -14.20 37.10
N THR A 192 93.29 -13.53 38.23
CA THR A 192 93.80 -12.16 38.26
C THR A 192 95.31 -12.18 38.06
N ARG A 193 95.78 -11.82 36.86
CA ARG A 193 97.19 -11.52 36.60
C ARG A 193 97.36 -10.00 36.58
N THR A 194 97.99 -9.46 37.62
CA THR A 194 98.36 -8.04 37.75
C THR A 194 99.41 -7.66 36.71
N VAL A 195 99.11 -6.66 35.87
CA VAL A 195 100.09 -5.97 35.03
C VAL A 195 100.51 -4.70 35.79
N SER A 196 101.77 -4.67 36.23
CA SER A 196 102.43 -3.46 36.73
C SER A 196 102.98 -2.68 35.55
N VAL A 197 102.44 -1.49 35.30
CA VAL A 197 102.99 -0.50 34.36
C VAL A 197 103.93 0.40 35.17
N SER A 198 105.21 0.40 34.80
CA SER A 198 106.19 1.39 35.27
C SER A 198 106.38 2.45 34.19
N SER A 199 106.07 3.69 34.56
CA SER A 199 106.27 4.93 33.83
C SER A 199 107.76 5.24 33.64
N ASP A 200 108.13 5.79 32.48
CA ASP A 200 108.89 7.05 32.31
C ASP A 200 109.47 7.08 30.88
N SER A 201 108.92 7.90 29.99
CA SER A 201 109.24 9.33 29.77
C SER A 201 110.21 9.51 28.60
N SER A 202 109.74 10.28 27.63
CA SER A 202 110.54 11.22 26.82
C SER A 202 111.30 10.69 25.59
N ASN A 203 110.73 11.11 24.45
CA ASN A 203 111.38 11.93 23.39
C ASN A 203 111.88 11.26 22.09
N SER A 204 111.58 11.99 21.01
CA SER A 204 112.26 12.05 19.70
C SER A 204 111.98 11.01 18.61
N SER A 205 111.12 11.43 17.67
CA SER A 205 111.36 11.59 16.22
C SER A 205 112.42 10.74 15.49
N CYS A 206 112.00 9.99 14.45
CA CYS A 206 112.64 9.75 13.12
C CYS A 206 111.86 8.62 12.39
N VAL A 207 110.99 8.83 11.40
CA VAL A 207 111.17 8.98 9.91
C VAL A 207 112.10 7.97 9.21
N ILE A 208 111.57 7.40 8.09
CA ILE A 208 112.20 6.71 6.91
C ILE A 208 112.57 5.23 7.15
N ALA A 209 112.21 4.23 6.33
CA ALA A 209 111.91 4.14 4.88
C ALA A 209 110.72 3.19 4.59
#